data_AF-A0AAD7YLS3-F1
#
_entry.id   AF-A0AAD7YLS3-F1
#
_cell.length_a   1.000
_cell.length_b   1.000
_cell.length_c   1.000
_cell.angle_alpha   90.00
_cell.angle_beta   90.00
_cell.angle_gamma   90.00
#
_symmetry.space_group_name_H-M   'P 1'
#
loop_
_entity.id
_entity.type
_entity.pdbx_description
1 polymer ?
#
loop_
_entity_poly.entity_id
_entity_poly.type
_entity_poly.pdbx_seq_one_letter_code
_entity_poly.pdbx_strand_id
1 'polypeptide(L)'
;MQVNDAVACVVNNSSPEGHLPMDMTVQVSDHGNTGCPTTATLGETAQLTSDIIDTCMQVNDAVVCVVNNSSPEGHLPMDMTVQVSDHGNTGNVTLDDGRQVTAQMVLLCAWRSVKEVSLLLGAICSRLSVVGEGDGSSETAAGATLQAAQLARVGEHFTSLLAETKHRGAFEQAYVGFTLLLDRLWRCRSPALHGLPQRWLAQLMRAIAEGEGALCATRRSAGVPFIIQALVTTEVQVQGNPLCFHGCIAELLQLSATGSAEARGHALHVLRALFRHAALGERVAPHVAAGLVAALHAFDAHSWAERNSSTLLLSALVQRVFGVQRSTMTGRIFFLRYPDVYSYMLVR
;
A
#
# COMPACT_ATOMS: atom_id res chain seq x y z
N MET A 1 -19.47 12.50 -16.66
CA MET A 1 -20.11 12.52 -15.33
C MET A 1 -19.17 13.28 -14.42
N GLN A 2 -19.56 14.45 -13.93
CA GLN A 2 -18.65 15.34 -13.21
C GLN A 2 -18.39 14.77 -11.81
N VAL A 3 -17.18 14.96 -11.27
CA VAL A 3 -16.78 14.55 -9.90
C VAL A 3 -17.83 14.94 -8.85
N ASN A 4 -18.55 16.04 -9.10
CA ASN A 4 -19.63 16.57 -8.28
C ASN A 4 -20.85 15.63 -8.16
N ASP A 5 -21.24 14.93 -9.25
CA ASP A 5 -22.41 14.03 -9.25
C ASP A 5 -22.14 12.76 -8.43
N ALA A 6 -20.89 12.26 -8.48
CA ALA A 6 -20.46 11.10 -7.71
C ALA A 6 -20.33 11.42 -6.21
N VAL A 7 -19.86 12.64 -5.87
CA VAL A 7 -19.77 13.10 -4.48
C VAL A 7 -21.17 13.29 -3.87
N ALA A 8 -22.12 13.88 -4.60
CA ALA A 8 -23.50 14.04 -4.11
C ALA A 8 -24.15 12.69 -3.75
N CYS A 9 -23.95 11.67 -4.58
CA CYS A 9 -24.50 10.33 -4.35
C CYS A 9 -23.90 9.64 -3.11
N VAL A 10 -22.59 9.81 -2.85
CA VAL A 10 -21.90 9.22 -1.69
C VAL A 10 -22.21 9.96 -0.38
N VAL A 11 -22.33 11.29 -0.43
CA VAL A 11 -22.72 12.10 0.75
C VAL A 11 -24.17 11.82 1.16
N ASN A 12 -25.08 11.72 0.19
CA ASN A 12 -26.51 11.49 0.46
C ASN A 12 -26.80 10.12 1.08
N ASN A 13 -25.91 9.14 0.92
CA ASN A 13 -26.05 7.80 1.50
C ASN A 13 -25.34 7.62 2.85
N SER A 14 -24.74 8.68 3.39
CA SER A 14 -24.00 8.67 4.66
C SER A 14 -24.77 9.43 5.74
N SER A 15 -25.77 8.81 6.38
CA SER A 15 -26.40 9.39 7.58
C SER A 15 -25.37 9.56 8.71
N PRO A 16 -25.32 10.74 9.36
CA PRO A 16 -24.47 10.96 10.50
C PRO A 16 -25.32 10.78 11.76
N GLU A 17 -25.33 9.59 12.38
CA GLU A 17 -25.57 9.44 13.82
C GLU A 17 -25.50 7.98 14.25
N GLY A 18 -24.60 7.71 15.21
CA GLY A 18 -24.59 6.48 15.96
C GLY A 18 -25.70 6.51 17.02
N HIS A 19 -26.82 5.86 16.73
CA HIS A 19 -27.69 5.27 17.74
C HIS A 19 -28.22 3.95 17.20
N LEU A 20 -27.63 2.85 17.66
CA LEU A 20 -28.21 1.51 17.53
C LEU A 20 -29.36 1.40 18.54
N PRO A 21 -30.62 1.15 18.13
CA PRO A 21 -31.61 0.63 19.05
C PRO A 21 -31.28 -0.86 19.29
N MET A 22 -30.79 -1.16 20.48
CA MET A 22 -30.84 -2.51 21.05
C MET A 22 -32.30 -2.82 21.42
N ASP A 23 -33.04 -3.37 20.47
CA ASP A 23 -34.00 -4.48 20.67
C ASP A 23 -34.84 -4.62 19.40
N MET A 24 -34.56 -5.66 18.62
CA MET A 24 -35.53 -6.18 17.67
C MET A 24 -35.36 -7.69 17.64
N THR A 25 -36.04 -8.36 18.57
CA THR A 25 -36.34 -9.78 18.48
C THR A 25 -37.09 -10.01 17.18
N VAL A 26 -36.38 -10.50 16.16
CA VAL A 26 -37.00 -10.95 14.92
C VAL A 26 -37.76 -12.23 15.25
N GLN A 27 -39.10 -12.12 15.34
CA GLN A 27 -39.96 -13.28 15.32
C GLN A 27 -39.80 -13.96 13.95
N VAL A 28 -39.28 -15.19 13.97
CA VAL A 28 -39.27 -16.08 12.81
C VAL A 28 -40.70 -16.57 12.63
N SER A 29 -41.46 -15.91 11.76
CA SER A 29 -42.71 -16.45 11.22
C SER A 29 -42.38 -17.42 10.10
N ASP A 30 -42.70 -18.68 10.37
CA ASP A 30 -42.53 -19.83 9.49
C ASP A 30 -43.56 -19.74 8.35
N HIS A 31 -43.18 -19.17 7.20
CA HIS A 31 -44.02 -19.13 6.00
C HIS A 31 -43.24 -19.61 4.77
N GLY A 32 -43.45 -20.89 4.46
CA GLY A 32 -43.75 -21.34 3.09
C GLY A 32 -42.66 -21.16 2.04
N ASN A 33 -41.91 -22.23 1.83
CA ASN A 33 -41.35 -22.69 0.55
C ASN A 33 -41.83 -21.90 -0.69
N THR A 34 -41.04 -20.91 -1.11
CA THR A 34 -41.08 -20.36 -2.47
C THR A 34 -39.66 -20.38 -3.01
N GLY A 35 -39.46 -21.10 -4.11
CA GLY A 35 -38.15 -21.46 -4.65
C GLY A 35 -37.26 -20.26 -4.91
N CYS A 36 -36.01 -20.36 -4.45
CA CYS A 36 -34.94 -19.43 -4.76
C CYS A 36 -34.66 -19.43 -6.28
N PRO A 37 -34.77 -18.30 -6.99
CA PRO A 37 -34.43 -18.22 -8.39
C PRO A 37 -33.06 -17.58 -8.55
N THR A 38 -31.96 -18.33 -8.47
CA THR A 38 -30.64 -17.79 -8.87
C THR A 38 -29.64 -18.91 -9.18
N THR A 39 -29.78 -19.53 -10.34
CA THR A 39 -28.63 -20.11 -11.04
C THR A 39 -28.14 -19.09 -12.05
N ALA A 40 -27.46 -18.03 -11.60
CA ALA A 40 -26.74 -17.14 -12.51
C ALA A 40 -25.72 -17.98 -13.27
N THR A 41 -25.63 -17.82 -14.59
CA THR A 41 -24.69 -18.59 -15.39
C THR A 41 -23.25 -18.16 -15.07
N LEU A 42 -22.28 -19.06 -15.21
CA LEU A 42 -20.87 -18.74 -14.95
C LEU A 42 -20.38 -17.56 -15.81
N GLY A 43 -20.89 -17.43 -17.03
CA GLY A 43 -20.65 -16.27 -17.90
C GLY A 43 -21.16 -14.95 -17.33
N GLU A 44 -22.37 -14.93 -16.75
CA GLU A 44 -22.92 -13.74 -16.09
C GLU A 44 -22.09 -13.32 -14.88
N THR A 45 -21.59 -14.29 -14.09
CA THR A 45 -20.74 -13.99 -12.92
C THR A 45 -19.37 -13.43 -13.30
N ALA A 46 -18.77 -13.92 -14.39
CA ALA A 46 -17.52 -13.40 -14.92
C ALA A 46 -17.70 -11.98 -15.49
N GLN A 47 -18.80 -11.73 -16.21
CA GLN A 47 -19.12 -10.40 -16.72
C GLN A 47 -19.34 -9.40 -15.59
N LEU A 48 -20.17 -9.76 -14.59
CA LEU A 48 -20.40 -8.93 -13.42
C LEU A 48 -19.09 -8.62 -12.67
N THR A 49 -18.19 -9.61 -12.55
CA THR A 49 -16.87 -9.39 -11.95
C THR A 49 -16.05 -8.38 -12.74
N SER A 50 -16.08 -8.44 -14.08
CA SER A 50 -15.42 -7.45 -14.93
C SER A 50 -16.00 -6.05 -14.72
N ASP A 51 -17.33 -5.93 -14.72
CA ASP A 51 -18.03 -4.65 -14.56
C ASP A 51 -17.74 -4.03 -13.18
N ILE A 52 -17.66 -4.85 -12.13
CA ILE A 52 -17.26 -4.40 -10.78
C ILE A 52 -15.83 -3.88 -10.79
N ILE A 53 -14.88 -4.60 -11.40
CA ILE A 53 -13.48 -4.15 -11.49
C ILE A 53 -13.41 -2.83 -12.26
N ASP A 54 -14.06 -2.72 -13.41
CA ASP A 54 -14.06 -1.52 -14.23
C ASP A 54 -14.69 -0.32 -13.49
N THR A 55 -15.79 -0.55 -12.78
CA THR A 55 -16.43 0.48 -11.93
C THR A 55 -15.51 0.90 -10.79
N CYS A 56 -14.82 -0.03 -10.14
CA CYS A 56 -13.83 0.27 -9.10
C CYS A 56 -12.71 1.18 -9.62
N MET A 57 -12.19 0.90 -10.82
CA MET A 57 -11.17 1.75 -11.44
C MET A 57 -11.70 3.15 -11.72
N GLN A 58 -12.90 3.26 -12.31
CA GLN A 58 -13.54 4.55 -12.58
C GLN A 58 -13.79 5.38 -11.32
N VAL A 59 -14.21 4.74 -10.23
CA VAL A 59 -14.42 5.40 -8.93
C VAL A 59 -13.10 5.95 -8.40
N ASN A 60 -12.01 5.18 -8.45
CA ASN A 60 -10.69 5.66 -8.04
C ASN A 60 -10.21 6.82 -8.93
N ASP A 61 -10.35 6.71 -10.25
CA ASP A 61 -9.95 7.77 -11.19
C ASP A 61 -10.71 9.08 -10.94
N ALA A 62 -11.97 9.01 -10.52
CA ALA A 62 -12.76 10.20 -10.21
C ALA A 62 -12.28 10.95 -8.95
N VAL A 63 -11.64 10.25 -8.01
CA VAL A 63 -11.28 10.80 -6.69
C VAL A 63 -9.77 10.92 -6.45
N VAL A 64 -8.95 10.37 -7.36
CA VAL A 64 -7.48 10.33 -7.25
C VAL A 64 -6.87 11.73 -7.11
N CYS A 65 -7.44 12.73 -7.78
CA CYS A 65 -6.96 14.11 -7.71
C CYS A 65 -7.09 14.72 -6.31
N VAL A 66 -8.04 14.25 -5.51
CA VAL A 66 -8.29 14.72 -4.14
C VAL A 66 -7.29 14.07 -3.19
N VAL A 67 -7.16 12.74 -3.22
CA VAL A 67 -6.29 11.99 -2.30
C VAL A 67 -4.78 12.11 -2.61
N ASN A 68 -4.43 12.50 -3.84
CA ASN A 68 -3.06 12.77 -4.26
C ASN A 68 -2.66 14.25 -4.07
N ASN A 69 -3.60 15.11 -3.66
CA ASN A 69 -3.32 16.52 -3.42
C ASN A 69 -2.34 16.68 -2.24
N SER A 70 -1.38 17.61 -2.35
CA SER A 70 -0.40 17.90 -1.29
C SER A 70 -1.02 18.55 -0.05
N SER A 71 -2.17 19.22 -0.21
CA SER A 71 -2.97 19.75 0.87
C SER A 71 -4.42 19.35 0.61
N PRO A 72 -4.79 18.08 0.89
CA PRO A 72 -6.11 17.55 0.56
C PRO A 72 -7.24 18.26 1.32
N GLU A 73 -6.91 18.93 2.43
CA GLU A 73 -7.82 19.72 3.26
C GLU A 73 -7.89 21.20 2.83
N GLY A 74 -6.98 21.67 1.96
CA GLY A 74 -6.79 23.10 1.70
C GLY A 74 -6.15 23.85 2.89
N HIS A 75 -5.78 25.12 2.69
CA HIS A 75 -5.33 25.98 3.79
C HIS A 75 -6.53 26.43 4.64
N LEU A 76 -7.11 25.51 5.41
CA LEU A 76 -8.18 25.84 6.35
C LEU A 76 -7.59 25.97 7.76
N PRO A 77 -7.71 27.14 8.43
CA PRO A 77 -7.35 27.25 9.84
C PRO A 77 -8.24 26.32 10.67
N MET A 78 -7.64 25.55 11.59
CA MET A 78 -8.32 24.60 12.49
C MET A 78 -9.28 25.26 13.50
N ASP A 79 -9.34 26.58 13.56
CA ASP A 79 -10.21 27.33 14.47
C ASP A 79 -11.63 27.41 13.92
N MET A 80 -12.52 26.57 14.44
CA MET A 80 -13.98 26.60 14.19
C MET A 80 -14.65 27.94 14.54
N THR A 81 -13.93 28.89 15.13
CA THR A 81 -14.41 30.24 15.46
C THR A 81 -14.27 31.22 14.30
N VAL A 82 -13.53 30.89 13.24
CA VAL A 82 -13.52 31.70 12.03
C VAL A 82 -14.67 31.19 11.16
N GLN A 83 -15.72 31.99 11.01
CA GLN A 83 -16.63 31.83 9.88
C GLN A 83 -15.78 31.98 8.62
N VAL A 84 -15.34 30.85 8.06
CA VAL A 84 -14.77 30.79 6.73
C VAL A 84 -15.93 31.14 5.81
N SER A 85 -16.11 32.44 5.56
CA SER A 85 -16.82 32.86 4.37
C SER A 85 -16.01 32.27 3.23
N ASP A 86 -16.64 31.33 2.53
CA ASP A 86 -16.09 30.46 1.51
C ASP A 86 -15.59 31.29 0.31
N HIS A 87 -14.47 32.00 0.49
CA HIS A 87 -13.86 32.87 -0.51
C HIS A 87 -13.14 32.00 -1.54
N GLY A 88 -13.93 31.29 -2.35
CA GLY A 88 -13.44 30.42 -3.41
C GLY A 88 -14.46 29.45 -3.98
N ASN A 89 -15.58 29.20 -3.30
CA ASN A 89 -16.63 28.32 -3.82
C ASN A 89 -17.54 29.07 -4.79
N THR A 90 -17.06 29.26 -6.01
CA THR A 90 -17.89 29.76 -7.12
C THR A 90 -18.98 28.75 -7.55
N GLY A 91 -19.02 27.55 -6.94
CA GLY A 91 -19.86 26.43 -7.35
C GLY A 91 -21.25 26.35 -6.71
N ASN A 92 -21.50 27.00 -5.56
CA ASN A 92 -22.80 26.98 -4.84
C ASN A 92 -23.53 25.62 -4.86
N VAL A 93 -22.80 24.51 -4.70
CA VAL A 93 -23.41 23.18 -4.72
C VAL A 93 -24.04 22.91 -3.36
N THR A 94 -25.37 22.89 -3.34
CA THR A 94 -26.18 22.51 -2.17
C THR A 94 -26.60 21.05 -2.27
N LEU A 95 -26.47 20.33 -1.17
CA LEU A 95 -27.06 19.01 -1.00
C LEU A 95 -28.59 19.12 -0.93
N ASP A 96 -29.28 17.99 -1.08
CA ASP A 96 -30.75 17.92 -1.03
C ASP A 96 -31.33 18.35 0.33
N ASP A 97 -30.52 18.27 1.39
CA ASP A 97 -30.84 18.74 2.74
C ASP A 97 -30.55 20.23 2.98
N GLY A 98 -30.14 20.96 1.93
CA GLY A 98 -29.86 22.39 1.96
C GLY A 98 -28.47 22.78 2.50
N ARG A 99 -27.64 21.81 2.91
CA ARG A 99 -26.25 22.09 3.35
C ARG A 99 -25.35 22.37 2.14
N GLN A 100 -24.39 23.28 2.32
CA GLN A 100 -23.36 23.55 1.31
C GLN A 100 -22.31 22.44 1.30
N VAL A 101 -21.89 22.02 0.11
CA VAL A 101 -20.78 21.08 -0.04
C VAL A 101 -19.46 21.75 0.36
N THR A 102 -18.76 21.15 1.32
CA THR A 102 -17.45 21.63 1.79
C THR A 102 -16.30 20.81 1.22
N ALA A 103 -15.09 21.38 1.17
CA ALA A 103 -13.88 20.65 0.78
C ALA A 103 -13.62 19.41 1.67
N GLN A 104 -13.93 19.50 2.96
CA GLN A 104 -13.80 18.37 3.90
C GLN A 104 -14.76 17.22 3.57
N MET A 105 -16.00 17.52 3.15
CA MET A 105 -16.96 16.50 2.70
C MET A 105 -16.46 15.79 1.44
N VAL A 106 -15.93 16.55 0.48
CA VAL A 106 -15.33 15.99 -0.75
C VAL A 106 -14.15 15.07 -0.42
N LEU A 107 -13.23 15.52 0.46
CA LEU A 107 -12.10 14.72 0.90
C LEU A 107 -12.56 13.43 1.59
N LEU A 108 -13.53 13.52 2.51
CA LEU A 108 -14.08 12.39 3.24
C LEU A 108 -14.65 11.33 2.29
N CYS A 109 -15.41 11.76 1.29
CA CYS A 109 -15.95 10.87 0.26
C CYS A 109 -14.84 10.26 -0.57
N ALA A 110 -13.89 11.07 -1.04
CA ALA A 110 -12.78 10.63 -1.88
C ALA A 110 -11.96 9.52 -1.21
N TRP A 111 -11.49 9.71 0.03
CA TRP A 111 -10.65 8.69 0.66
C TRP A 111 -11.44 7.45 1.08
N ARG A 112 -12.73 7.59 1.45
CA ARG A 112 -13.60 6.43 1.73
C ARG A 112 -13.88 5.61 0.47
N SER A 113 -14.09 6.26 -0.67
CA SER A 113 -14.21 5.57 -1.96
C SER A 113 -12.95 4.77 -2.27
N VAL A 114 -11.76 5.36 -2.11
CA VAL A 114 -10.49 4.64 -2.28
C VAL A 114 -10.35 3.47 -1.31
N LYS A 115 -10.79 3.63 -0.05
CA LYS A 115 -10.82 2.53 0.93
C LYS A 115 -11.69 1.37 0.46
N GLU A 116 -12.96 1.61 0.16
CA GLU A 116 -13.90 0.54 -0.19
C GLU A 116 -13.50 -0.14 -1.50
N VAL A 117 -13.07 0.64 -2.51
CA VAL A 117 -12.54 0.10 -3.78
C VAL A 117 -11.30 -0.78 -3.53
N SER A 118 -10.34 -0.32 -2.74
CA SER A 118 -9.11 -1.06 -2.48
C SER A 118 -9.38 -2.38 -1.76
N LEU A 119 -10.27 -2.37 -0.77
CA LEU A 119 -10.65 -3.57 -0.03
C LEU A 119 -11.46 -4.54 -0.90
N LEU A 120 -12.39 -4.03 -1.73
CA LEU A 120 -13.17 -4.84 -2.65
C LEU A 120 -12.28 -5.50 -3.71
N LEU A 121 -11.39 -4.74 -4.35
CA LEU A 121 -10.45 -5.29 -5.33
C LEU A 121 -9.52 -6.34 -4.71
N GLY A 122 -9.02 -6.10 -3.50
CA GLY A 122 -8.21 -7.08 -2.76
C GLY A 122 -9.01 -8.35 -2.42
N ALA A 123 -10.27 -8.22 -2.02
CA ALA A 123 -11.16 -9.36 -1.76
C ALA A 123 -11.47 -10.17 -3.02
N ILE A 124 -11.76 -9.49 -4.14
CA ILE A 124 -11.97 -10.10 -5.46
C ILE A 124 -10.74 -10.90 -5.87
N CYS A 125 -9.56 -10.26 -5.86
CA CYS A 125 -8.33 -10.90 -6.30
C CYS A 125 -7.92 -12.10 -5.42
N SER A 126 -8.19 -12.05 -4.12
CA SER A 126 -7.81 -13.12 -3.19
C SER A 126 -8.77 -14.30 -3.16
N ARG A 127 -10.06 -14.10 -3.49
CA ARG A 127 -11.11 -15.13 -3.30
C ARG A 127 -11.64 -15.76 -4.58
N LEU A 128 -11.58 -15.06 -5.71
CA LEU A 128 -12.15 -15.57 -6.95
C LEU A 128 -11.18 -16.49 -7.70
N SER A 129 -11.75 -17.45 -8.42
CA SER A 129 -11.05 -18.43 -9.25
C SER A 129 -10.48 -17.78 -10.50
N VAL A 130 -9.24 -18.13 -10.85
CA VAL A 130 -8.53 -17.60 -12.02
C VAL A 130 -8.58 -18.60 -13.18
N VAL A 131 -8.87 -18.10 -14.38
CA VAL A 131 -8.91 -18.92 -15.60
C VAL A 131 -7.54 -19.57 -15.83
N GLY A 132 -7.55 -20.90 -15.98
CA GLY A 132 -6.33 -21.69 -16.25
C GLY A 132 -5.56 -22.15 -15.01
N GLU A 133 -6.06 -21.91 -13.79
CA GLU A 133 -5.45 -22.44 -12.55
C GLU A 133 -6.03 -23.78 -12.08
N GLY A 134 -7.07 -24.29 -12.74
CA GLY A 134 -7.61 -25.63 -12.47
C GLY A 134 -6.65 -26.72 -12.94
N ASP A 135 -6.42 -27.74 -12.11
CA ASP A 135 -5.89 -29.00 -12.60
C ASP A 135 -6.89 -29.52 -13.65
N GLY A 136 -6.42 -29.87 -14.85
CA GLY A 136 -7.24 -30.21 -16.03
C GLY A 136 -8.17 -31.43 -15.90
N SER A 137 -8.61 -31.76 -14.69
CA SER A 137 -9.49 -32.85 -14.30
C SER A 137 -10.74 -32.41 -13.52
N SER A 138 -11.08 -31.11 -13.45
CA SER A 138 -12.25 -30.67 -12.67
C SER A 138 -13.08 -29.56 -13.33
N GLU A 139 -14.39 -29.65 -13.11
CA GLU A 139 -15.44 -28.66 -13.41
C GLU A 139 -15.12 -27.23 -12.88
N THR A 140 -14.09 -27.08 -12.04
CA THR A 140 -13.55 -25.80 -11.56
C THR A 140 -12.95 -24.90 -12.65
N ALA A 141 -12.50 -25.45 -13.78
CA ALA A 141 -12.07 -24.63 -14.92
C ALA A 141 -13.25 -23.92 -15.61
N ALA A 142 -14.45 -24.50 -15.55
CA ALA A 142 -15.66 -23.89 -16.09
C ALA A 142 -16.19 -22.74 -15.21
N GLY A 143 -15.79 -22.70 -13.92
CA GLY A 143 -16.22 -21.72 -12.92
C GLY A 143 -15.23 -20.59 -12.62
N ALA A 144 -14.24 -20.36 -13.49
CA ALA A 144 -13.28 -19.28 -13.32
C ALA A 144 -13.87 -17.91 -13.70
N THR A 145 -13.83 -16.96 -12.77
CA THR A 145 -14.42 -15.63 -12.96
C THR A 145 -13.40 -14.52 -13.20
N LEU A 146 -12.10 -14.77 -12.92
CA LEU A 146 -11.02 -13.81 -13.15
C LEU A 146 -10.06 -14.23 -14.25
N GLN A 147 -9.72 -13.27 -15.11
CA GLN A 147 -8.67 -13.40 -16.11
C GLN A 147 -7.31 -12.95 -15.55
N ALA A 148 -6.23 -13.55 -16.03
CA ALA A 148 -4.87 -13.15 -15.67
C ALA A 148 -4.58 -11.67 -15.97
N ALA A 149 -5.14 -11.15 -17.08
CA ALA A 149 -5.03 -9.74 -17.45
C ALA A 149 -5.69 -8.81 -16.43
N GLN A 150 -6.82 -9.21 -15.83
CA GLN A 150 -7.50 -8.41 -14.81
C GLN A 150 -6.65 -8.30 -13.53
N LEU A 151 -6.03 -9.41 -13.09
CA LEU A 151 -5.12 -9.40 -11.93
C LEU A 151 -3.90 -8.52 -12.16
N ALA A 152 -3.30 -8.59 -13.35
CA ALA A 152 -2.18 -7.72 -13.71
C ALA A 152 -2.59 -6.25 -13.67
N ARG A 153 -3.74 -5.92 -14.25
CA ARG A 153 -4.29 -4.56 -14.30
C ARG A 153 -4.62 -4.01 -12.92
N VAL A 154 -5.18 -4.83 -12.02
CA VAL A 154 -5.42 -4.45 -10.61
C VAL A 154 -4.09 -4.22 -9.87
N GLY A 155 -3.06 -5.00 -10.16
CA GLY A 155 -1.73 -4.81 -9.57
C GLY A 155 -1.03 -3.53 -10.03
N GLU A 156 -1.13 -3.21 -11.32
CA GLU A 156 -0.66 -1.93 -11.88
C GLU A 156 -1.40 -0.76 -11.23
N HIS A 157 -2.71 -0.87 -11.06
CA HIS A 157 -3.53 0.12 -10.36
C HIS A 157 -3.09 0.36 -8.91
N PHE A 158 -2.92 -0.70 -8.12
CA PHE A 158 -2.42 -0.57 -6.74
C PHE A 158 -1.01 0.04 -6.69
N THR A 159 -0.14 -0.34 -7.62
CA THR A 159 1.22 0.21 -7.69
C THR A 159 1.19 1.72 -7.95
N SER A 160 0.37 2.17 -8.89
CA SER A 160 0.15 3.60 -9.17
C SER A 160 -0.45 4.32 -7.96
N LEU A 161 -1.53 3.77 -7.39
CA LEU A 161 -2.22 4.34 -6.26
C LEU A 161 -1.30 4.51 -5.04
N LEU A 162 -0.50 3.49 -4.71
CA LEU A 162 0.46 3.55 -3.61
C LEU A 162 1.61 4.53 -3.89
N ALA A 163 2.03 4.69 -5.14
CA ALA A 163 3.09 5.62 -5.50
C ALA A 163 2.67 7.09 -5.36
N GLU A 164 1.38 7.40 -5.57
CA GLU A 164 0.89 8.77 -5.68
C GLU A 164 0.03 9.26 -4.50
N THR A 165 -0.62 8.35 -3.77
CA THR A 165 -1.55 8.69 -2.69
C THR A 165 -0.83 9.37 -1.53
N LYS A 166 -1.33 10.54 -1.12
CA LYS A 166 -0.80 11.30 0.03
C LYS A 166 -1.71 11.22 1.25
N HIS A 167 -3.02 11.08 1.04
CA HIS A 167 -3.95 10.90 2.15
C HIS A 167 -3.67 9.58 2.88
N ARG A 168 -3.23 9.67 4.14
CA ARG A 168 -2.79 8.53 4.94
C ARG A 168 -3.81 7.40 5.00
N GLY A 169 -5.08 7.72 5.27
CA GLY A 169 -6.13 6.72 5.37
C GLY A 169 -6.40 6.00 4.04
N ALA A 170 -6.26 6.68 2.89
CA ALA A 170 -6.43 6.04 1.59
C ALA A 170 -5.24 5.13 1.28
N PHE A 171 -4.02 5.62 1.55
CA PHE A 171 -2.78 4.87 1.38
C PHE A 171 -2.77 3.56 2.19
N GLU A 172 -3.14 3.61 3.47
CA GLU A 172 -3.16 2.43 4.34
C GLU A 172 -4.12 1.35 3.83
N GLN A 173 -5.27 1.73 3.26
CA GLN A 173 -6.26 0.78 2.75
C GLN A 173 -5.90 0.24 1.37
N ALA A 174 -5.29 1.06 0.51
CA ALA A 174 -4.65 0.60 -0.72
C ALA A 174 -3.56 -0.44 -0.44
N TYR A 175 -2.76 -0.22 0.62
CA TYR A 175 -1.73 -1.16 1.05
C TYR A 175 -2.33 -2.52 1.44
N VAL A 176 -3.42 -2.52 2.21
CA VAL A 176 -4.14 -3.75 2.58
C VAL A 176 -4.63 -4.49 1.32
N GLY A 177 -5.33 -3.80 0.42
CA GLY A 177 -5.81 -4.40 -0.83
C GLY A 177 -4.69 -5.00 -1.69
N PHE A 178 -3.57 -4.28 -1.81
CA PHE A 178 -2.39 -4.73 -2.53
C PHE A 178 -1.76 -5.98 -1.90
N THR A 179 -1.65 -6.04 -0.57
CA THR A 179 -1.10 -7.24 0.10
C THR A 179 -1.95 -8.48 -0.12
N LEU A 180 -3.28 -8.36 -0.19
CA LEU A 180 -4.19 -9.48 -0.52
C LEU A 180 -3.95 -10.01 -1.94
N LEU A 181 -3.73 -9.11 -2.90
CA LEU A 181 -3.38 -9.48 -4.28
C LEU A 181 -2.02 -10.19 -4.33
N LEU A 182 -0.98 -9.62 -3.70
CA LEU A 182 0.36 -10.21 -3.72
C LEU A 182 0.39 -11.60 -3.07
N ASP A 183 -0.27 -11.75 -1.92
CA ASP A 183 -0.45 -13.01 -1.23
C ASP A 183 -1.10 -14.09 -2.14
N ARG A 184 -2.08 -13.70 -2.97
CA ARG A 184 -2.63 -14.58 -4.01
C ARG A 184 -1.60 -14.92 -5.09
N LEU A 185 -0.95 -13.91 -5.67
CA LEU A 185 0.00 -14.08 -6.79
C LEU A 185 1.15 -15.01 -6.43
N TRP A 186 1.69 -14.93 -5.22
CA TRP A 186 2.75 -15.84 -4.76
C TRP A 186 2.31 -17.30 -4.67
N ARG A 187 1.01 -17.57 -4.51
CA ARG A 187 0.43 -18.93 -4.48
C ARG A 187 -0.17 -19.36 -5.82
N CYS A 188 -0.20 -18.47 -6.80
CA CYS A 188 -0.72 -18.80 -8.13
C CYS A 188 0.14 -19.89 -8.78
N ARG A 189 -0.53 -20.84 -9.43
CA ARG A 189 0.12 -21.92 -10.18
C ARG A 189 0.54 -21.46 -11.57
N SER A 190 -0.14 -20.45 -12.10
CA SER A 190 0.22 -19.83 -13.37
C SER A 190 1.58 -19.14 -13.28
N PRO A 191 2.60 -19.57 -14.05
CA PRO A 191 3.93 -18.96 -14.00
C PRO A 191 3.92 -17.48 -14.37
N ALA A 192 3.01 -17.09 -15.27
CA ALA A 192 2.88 -15.69 -15.71
C ALA A 192 2.42 -14.77 -14.57
N LEU A 193 1.48 -15.24 -13.73
CA LEU A 193 0.97 -14.51 -12.57
C LEU A 193 1.93 -14.58 -11.39
N HIS A 194 2.49 -15.76 -11.12
CA HIS A 194 3.49 -15.96 -10.07
C HIS A 194 4.72 -15.05 -10.28
N GLY A 195 5.12 -14.82 -11.53
CA GLY A 195 6.24 -13.94 -11.87
C GLY A 195 5.91 -12.43 -11.86
N LEU A 196 4.66 -12.01 -11.64
CA LEU A 196 4.31 -10.57 -11.63
C LEU A 196 4.98 -9.81 -10.46
N PRO A 197 4.86 -10.25 -9.19
CA PRO A 197 5.49 -9.54 -8.08
C PRO A 197 7.01 -9.38 -8.25
N GLN A 198 7.69 -10.42 -8.75
CA GLN A 198 9.13 -10.37 -9.02
C GLN A 198 9.46 -9.33 -10.11
N ARG A 199 8.65 -9.23 -11.17
CA ARG A 199 8.83 -8.23 -12.22
C ARG A 199 8.65 -6.80 -11.70
N TRP A 200 7.62 -6.56 -10.90
CA TRP A 200 7.40 -5.24 -10.29
C TRP A 200 8.53 -4.85 -9.34
N LEU A 201 9.03 -5.80 -8.53
CA LEU A 201 10.19 -5.55 -7.68
C LEU A 201 11.42 -5.18 -8.51
N ALA A 202 11.72 -5.93 -9.56
CA ALA A 202 12.87 -5.66 -10.44
C ALA A 202 12.77 -4.29 -11.12
N GLN A 203 11.55 -3.88 -11.54
CA GLN A 203 11.31 -2.56 -12.12
C GLN A 203 11.55 -1.45 -11.09
N LEU A 204 11.08 -1.61 -9.85
CA LEU A 204 11.28 -0.64 -8.78
C LEU A 204 12.77 -0.54 -8.37
N MET A 205 13.46 -1.67 -8.25
CA MET A 205 14.90 -1.69 -7.94
C MET A 205 15.72 -1.02 -9.04
N ARG A 206 15.40 -1.29 -10.32
CA ARG A 206 16.02 -0.59 -11.45
C ARG A 206 15.77 0.91 -11.41
N ALA A 207 14.54 1.34 -11.14
CA ALA A 207 14.20 2.76 -11.03
C ALA A 207 14.95 3.45 -9.87
N ILE A 208 15.21 2.75 -8.76
CA ILE A 208 16.05 3.25 -7.67
C ILE A 208 17.51 3.39 -8.11
N ALA A 209 18.04 2.40 -8.85
CA ALA A 209 19.42 2.39 -9.31
C ALA A 209 19.71 3.46 -10.38
N GLU A 210 18.76 3.74 -11.27
CA GLU A 210 18.91 4.69 -12.39
C GLU A 210 18.92 6.17 -11.96
N GLY A 211 18.40 6.52 -10.79
CA GLY A 211 18.42 7.90 -10.28
C GLY A 211 17.42 8.85 -10.97
N GLU A 212 17.74 10.16 -11.06
CA GLU A 212 16.82 11.19 -11.57
C GLU A 212 16.28 10.87 -12.98
N GLY A 213 14.95 10.89 -13.11
CA GLY A 213 14.20 10.71 -14.36
C GLY A 213 13.13 9.63 -14.23
N ALA A 214 13.49 8.50 -13.60
CA ALA A 214 12.56 7.40 -13.34
C ALA A 214 11.63 7.68 -12.13
N LEU A 215 12.17 8.30 -11.09
CA LEU A 215 11.46 8.59 -9.81
C LEU A 215 11.29 10.08 -9.50
N CYS A 216 11.74 10.95 -10.42
CA CYS A 216 12.10 12.35 -10.14
C CYS A 216 10.90 13.23 -9.71
N ALA A 217 11.26 14.22 -8.89
CA ALA A 217 10.44 15.28 -8.31
C ALA A 217 9.58 14.89 -7.10
N THR A 218 10.22 14.40 -6.02
CA THR A 218 9.76 14.52 -4.61
C THR A 218 8.32 14.08 -4.26
N ARG A 219 7.60 13.44 -5.19
CA ARG A 219 6.19 13.03 -5.07
C ARG A 219 5.95 11.55 -5.30
N ARG A 220 6.92 10.80 -5.85
CA ARG A 220 6.78 9.36 -6.17
C ARG A 220 7.53 8.41 -5.23
N SER A 221 8.42 8.91 -4.38
CA SER A 221 9.27 8.05 -3.54
C SER A 221 8.70 7.76 -2.14
N ALA A 222 7.64 8.44 -1.72
CA ALA A 222 7.03 8.18 -0.41
C ALA A 222 6.39 6.77 -0.35
N GLY A 223 5.76 6.34 -1.46
CA GLY A 223 5.11 5.04 -1.58
C GLY A 223 6.06 3.87 -1.89
N VAL A 224 7.14 4.11 -2.64
CA VAL A 224 8.06 3.06 -3.11
C VAL A 224 8.58 2.15 -2.00
N PRO A 225 9.07 2.66 -0.84
CA PRO A 225 9.48 1.80 0.27
C PRO A 225 8.38 0.84 0.73
N PHE A 226 7.13 1.27 0.73
CA PHE A 226 6.00 0.44 1.13
C PHE A 226 5.63 -0.58 0.06
N ILE A 227 5.68 -0.22 -1.23
CA ILE A 227 5.43 -1.17 -2.32
C ILE A 227 6.47 -2.31 -2.27
N ILE A 228 7.76 -1.97 -2.16
CA ILE A 228 8.84 -2.95 -2.00
C ILE A 228 8.65 -3.77 -0.72
N GLN A 229 8.33 -3.11 0.41
CA GLN A 229 8.05 -3.80 1.67
C GLN A 229 6.90 -4.81 1.52
N ALA A 230 5.79 -4.46 0.86
CA ALA A 230 4.67 -5.37 0.63
C ALA A 230 5.10 -6.58 -0.22
N LEU A 231 5.83 -6.34 -1.31
CA LEU A 231 6.35 -7.39 -2.20
C LEU A 231 7.18 -8.43 -1.43
N VAL A 232 8.22 -7.98 -0.70
CA VAL A 232 9.13 -8.90 0.00
C VAL A 232 8.50 -9.50 1.25
N THR A 233 7.61 -8.78 1.94
CA THR A 233 6.95 -9.31 3.14
C THR A 233 5.97 -10.42 2.80
N THR A 234 5.15 -10.23 1.77
CA THR A 234 4.20 -11.26 1.32
C THR A 234 4.94 -12.46 0.75
N GLU A 235 6.07 -12.28 0.04
CA GLU A 235 6.91 -13.41 -0.39
C GLU A 235 7.40 -14.22 0.82
N VAL A 236 7.98 -13.55 1.82
CA VAL A 236 8.51 -14.19 3.05
C VAL A 236 7.43 -14.96 3.81
N GLN A 237 6.18 -14.49 3.78
CA GLN A 237 5.06 -15.13 4.44
C GLN A 237 4.55 -16.38 3.70
N VAL A 238 4.74 -16.42 2.38
CA VAL A 238 4.22 -17.49 1.52
C VAL A 238 5.28 -18.54 1.20
N GLN A 239 6.51 -18.12 0.94
CA GLN A 239 7.57 -18.97 0.41
C GLN A 239 8.56 -19.41 1.49
N GLY A 240 9.00 -20.67 1.40
CA GLY A 240 10.05 -21.19 2.28
C GLY A 240 11.43 -20.58 2.03
N ASN A 241 11.73 -20.24 0.76
CA ASN A 241 12.99 -19.62 0.32
C ASN A 241 12.70 -18.31 -0.45
N PRO A 242 12.63 -17.16 0.24
CA PRO A 242 12.22 -15.89 -0.36
C PRO A 242 13.39 -15.23 -1.12
N LEU A 243 13.55 -15.60 -2.39
CA LEU A 243 14.64 -15.13 -3.25
C LEU A 243 14.56 -13.61 -3.51
N CYS A 244 13.35 -13.07 -3.64
CA CYS A 244 13.16 -11.64 -3.90
C CYS A 244 13.56 -10.80 -2.69
N PHE A 245 13.26 -11.23 -1.47
CA PHE A 245 13.76 -10.60 -0.25
C PHE A 245 15.29 -10.57 -0.22
N HIS A 246 15.94 -11.72 -0.44
CA HIS A 246 17.40 -11.82 -0.38
C HIS A 246 18.09 -10.98 -1.46
N GLY A 247 17.59 -11.01 -2.69
CA GLY A 247 18.09 -10.16 -3.78
C GLY A 247 17.89 -8.68 -3.48
N CYS A 248 16.69 -8.30 -3.02
CA CYS A 248 16.35 -6.92 -2.71
C CYS A 248 17.25 -6.32 -1.63
N ILE A 249 17.41 -7.00 -0.48
CA ILE A 249 18.21 -6.44 0.61
C ILE A 249 19.70 -6.35 0.25
N ALA A 250 20.23 -7.32 -0.50
CA ALA A 250 21.61 -7.29 -0.98
C ALA A 250 21.85 -6.12 -1.95
N GLU A 251 20.97 -5.95 -2.93
CA GLU A 251 21.05 -4.87 -3.91
C GLU A 251 20.87 -3.49 -3.25
N LEU A 252 19.94 -3.34 -2.30
CA LEU A 252 19.78 -2.10 -1.54
C LEU A 252 21.02 -1.73 -0.72
N LEU A 253 21.65 -2.71 -0.06
CA LEU A 253 22.90 -2.48 0.69
C LEU A 253 24.03 -2.08 -0.27
N GLN A 254 24.13 -2.72 -1.43
CA GLN A 254 25.11 -2.34 -2.46
C GLN A 254 24.86 -0.92 -2.97
N LEU A 255 23.62 -0.59 -3.33
CA LEU A 255 23.23 0.74 -3.79
C LEU A 255 23.51 1.80 -2.74
N SER A 256 23.30 1.52 -1.46
CA SER A 256 23.62 2.43 -0.36
C SER A 256 25.12 2.73 -0.22
N ALA A 257 25.99 1.86 -0.73
CA ALA A 257 27.44 2.02 -0.68
C ALA A 257 28.02 2.66 -1.95
N THR A 258 27.55 2.21 -3.13
CA THR A 258 28.19 2.55 -4.42
C THR A 258 27.30 3.36 -5.38
N GLY A 259 26.01 3.55 -5.06
CA GLY A 259 25.08 4.27 -5.92
C GLY A 259 25.34 5.78 -6.00
N SER A 260 24.60 6.47 -6.88
CA SER A 260 24.54 7.94 -6.88
C SER A 260 24.00 8.47 -5.55
N ALA A 261 24.15 9.78 -5.28
CA ALA A 261 23.62 10.36 -4.04
C ALA A 261 22.10 10.14 -3.88
N GLU A 262 21.37 10.21 -4.99
CA GLU A 262 19.93 9.96 -5.05
C GLU A 262 19.60 8.48 -4.82
N ALA A 263 20.29 7.58 -5.54
CA ALA A 263 20.10 6.14 -5.39
C ALA A 263 20.40 5.68 -3.95
N ARG A 264 21.46 6.22 -3.34
CA ARG A 264 21.79 6.00 -1.93
C ARG A 264 20.66 6.48 -1.02
N GLY A 265 20.15 7.70 -1.21
CA GLY A 265 19.03 8.23 -0.43
C GLY A 265 17.78 7.35 -0.51
N HIS A 266 17.40 6.91 -1.72
CA HIS A 266 16.28 5.99 -1.93
C HIS A 266 16.53 4.62 -1.28
N ALA A 267 17.72 4.04 -1.46
CA ALA A 267 18.08 2.77 -0.87
C ALA A 267 17.99 2.82 0.67
N LEU A 268 18.50 3.89 1.30
CA LEU A 268 18.41 4.08 2.75
C LEU A 268 16.95 4.16 3.24
N HIS A 269 16.05 4.81 2.49
CA HIS A 269 14.63 4.85 2.83
C HIS A 269 13.93 3.48 2.72
N VAL A 270 14.25 2.70 1.69
CA VAL A 270 13.70 1.34 1.55
C VAL A 270 14.26 0.43 2.64
N LEU A 271 15.58 0.46 2.88
CA LEU A 271 16.21 -0.27 3.98
C LEU A 271 15.56 0.07 5.32
N ARG A 272 15.30 1.35 5.58
CA ARG A 272 14.59 1.79 6.79
C ARG A 272 13.21 1.14 6.91
N ALA A 273 12.43 1.08 5.83
CA ALA A 273 11.12 0.43 5.85
C ALA A 273 11.25 -1.07 6.20
N LEU A 274 12.17 -1.78 5.54
CA LEU A 274 12.41 -3.20 5.78
C LEU A 274 12.90 -3.49 7.22
N PHE A 275 13.88 -2.73 7.72
CA PHE A 275 14.39 -2.87 9.09
C PHE A 275 13.41 -2.44 10.17
N ARG A 276 12.42 -1.62 9.84
CA ARG A 276 11.36 -1.24 10.78
C ARG A 276 10.22 -2.26 10.79
N HIS A 277 10.00 -2.97 9.69
CA HIS A 277 8.84 -3.83 9.56
C HIS A 277 8.92 -5.08 10.44
N ALA A 278 7.91 -5.28 11.30
CA ALA A 278 7.91 -6.33 12.32
C ALA A 278 7.91 -7.74 11.72
N ALA A 279 7.15 -7.98 10.65
CA ALA A 279 7.06 -9.28 9.99
C ALA A 279 8.38 -9.74 9.36
N LEU A 280 9.30 -8.81 9.08
CA LEU A 280 10.64 -9.10 8.54
C LEU A 280 11.70 -9.26 9.64
N GLY A 281 11.31 -9.21 10.92
CA GLY A 281 12.19 -9.26 12.10
C GLY A 281 13.38 -10.21 11.98
N GLU A 282 13.09 -11.50 11.91
CA GLU A 282 14.07 -12.58 11.82
C GLU A 282 14.84 -12.56 10.49
N ARG A 283 14.17 -12.20 9.40
CA ARG A 283 14.78 -12.22 8.05
C ARG A 283 15.81 -11.13 7.85
N VAL A 284 15.62 -9.95 8.43
CA VAL A 284 16.60 -8.85 8.34
C VAL A 284 17.69 -8.92 9.41
N ALA A 285 17.54 -9.78 10.43
CA ALA A 285 18.52 -9.88 11.53
C ALA A 285 19.97 -10.11 11.06
N PRO A 286 20.25 -10.97 10.07
CA PRO A 286 21.60 -11.15 9.51
C PRO A 286 22.16 -9.89 8.83
N HIS A 287 21.30 -8.98 8.40
CA HIS A 287 21.66 -7.78 7.64
C HIS A 287 21.78 -6.53 8.51
N VAL A 288 21.48 -6.60 9.81
CA VAL A 288 21.51 -5.46 10.73
C VAL A 288 22.90 -4.83 10.82
N ALA A 289 23.97 -5.63 10.85
CA ALA A 289 25.34 -5.11 10.87
C ALA A 289 25.65 -4.26 9.62
N ALA A 290 25.35 -4.81 8.44
CA ALA A 290 25.52 -4.10 7.17
C ALA A 290 24.66 -2.83 7.09
N GLY A 291 23.42 -2.88 7.59
CA GLY A 291 22.55 -1.71 7.69
C GLY A 291 23.11 -0.61 8.60
N LEU A 292 23.71 -0.99 9.74
CA LEU A 292 24.36 -0.05 10.66
C LEU A 292 25.58 0.60 10.00
N VAL A 293 26.42 -0.18 9.32
CA VAL A 293 27.57 0.36 8.57
C VAL A 293 27.11 1.31 7.47
N ALA A 294 26.06 0.95 6.71
CA ALA A 294 25.49 1.82 5.67
C ALA A 294 24.97 3.15 6.25
N ALA A 295 24.28 3.11 7.39
CA ALA A 295 23.84 4.32 8.08
C ALA A 295 25.03 5.17 8.54
N LEU A 296 25.99 4.59 9.26
CA LEU A 296 27.19 5.30 9.74
C LEU A 296 27.99 5.92 8.61
N HIS A 297 28.15 5.22 7.48
CA HIS A 297 28.82 5.77 6.31
C HIS A 297 28.08 7.00 5.75
N ALA A 298 26.75 6.94 5.65
CA ALA A 298 25.93 8.02 5.12
C ALA A 298 25.75 9.22 6.10
N PHE A 299 26.20 9.12 7.36
CA PHE A 299 26.24 10.28 8.27
C PHE A 299 27.23 11.35 7.80
N ASP A 300 28.32 10.94 7.17
CA ASP A 300 29.35 11.84 6.62
C ASP A 300 29.07 12.22 5.17
N ALA A 301 27.87 11.95 4.66
CA ALA A 301 27.49 12.32 3.31
C ALA A 301 27.52 13.85 3.12
N HIS A 302 27.86 14.30 1.91
CA HIS A 302 27.93 15.72 1.58
C HIS A 302 26.54 16.38 1.52
N SER A 303 25.52 15.63 1.10
CA SER A 303 24.15 16.14 0.96
C SER A 303 23.36 16.04 2.27
N TRP A 304 22.54 17.07 2.55
CA TRP A 304 21.66 17.07 3.73
C TRP A 304 20.61 15.96 3.66
N ALA A 305 20.06 15.69 2.48
CA ALA A 305 19.02 14.68 2.27
C ALA A 305 19.52 13.27 2.62
N GLU A 306 20.76 12.94 2.25
CA GLU A 306 21.38 11.65 2.56
C GLU A 306 21.67 11.50 4.06
N ARG A 307 22.20 12.56 4.70
CA ARG A 307 22.41 12.58 6.17
C ARG A 307 21.09 12.41 6.94
N ASN A 308 20.01 13.05 6.48
CA ASN A 308 18.68 12.87 7.06
C ASN A 308 18.19 11.42 6.88
N SER A 309 18.33 10.86 5.68
CA SER A 309 17.97 9.47 5.38
C SER A 309 18.74 8.48 6.26
N SER A 310 20.03 8.73 6.48
CA SER A 310 20.89 7.97 7.40
C SER A 310 20.39 8.02 8.84
N THR A 311 20.08 9.21 9.36
CA THR A 311 19.55 9.38 10.73
C THR A 311 18.25 8.59 10.91
N LEU A 312 17.39 8.64 9.89
CA LEU A 312 16.13 7.91 9.87
C LEU A 312 16.35 6.39 9.84
N LEU A 313 17.33 5.88 9.09
CA LEU A 313 17.71 4.46 9.06
C LEU A 313 18.32 4.02 10.39
N LEU A 314 19.27 4.78 10.94
CA LEU A 314 19.90 4.48 12.22
C LEU A 314 18.86 4.38 13.34
N SER A 315 17.89 5.30 13.38
CA SER A 315 16.80 5.25 14.37
C SER A 315 16.00 3.94 14.29
N ALA A 316 15.68 3.46 13.08
CA ALA A 316 14.99 2.19 12.89
C ALA A 316 15.85 0.98 13.32
N LEU A 317 17.15 0.99 13.00
CA LEU A 317 18.08 -0.06 13.40
C LEU A 317 18.31 -0.08 14.91
N VAL A 318 18.43 1.07 15.56
CA VAL A 318 18.55 1.18 17.03
C VAL A 318 17.29 0.61 17.69
N GLN A 319 16.10 0.97 17.21
CA GLN A 319 14.86 0.36 17.71
C GLN A 319 14.83 -1.15 17.50
N ARG A 320 15.37 -1.66 16.38
CA ARG A 320 15.46 -3.09 16.10
C ARG A 320 16.46 -3.82 17.00
N VAL A 321 17.60 -3.21 17.29
CA VAL A 321 18.68 -3.80 18.09
C VAL A 321 18.32 -3.80 19.58
N PHE A 322 17.80 -2.68 20.10
CA PHE A 322 17.60 -2.49 21.53
C PHE A 322 16.13 -2.65 21.98
N GLY A 323 15.18 -2.73 21.05
CA GLY A 323 13.77 -2.77 21.36
C GLY A 323 13.21 -1.45 21.93
N VAL A 324 11.91 -1.43 22.20
CA VAL A 324 11.18 -0.22 22.66
C VAL A 324 11.56 0.18 24.08
N GLN A 325 11.87 -0.78 24.95
CA GLN A 325 12.28 -0.54 26.33
C GLN A 325 13.79 -0.28 26.50
N ARG A 326 14.53 -0.05 25.40
CA ARG A 326 15.99 0.16 25.38
C ARG A 326 16.72 -0.85 26.27
N SER A 327 16.86 -2.08 25.77
CA SER A 327 17.61 -3.14 26.42
C SER A 327 18.94 -2.61 26.96
N THR A 328 19.30 -3.00 28.18
CA THR A 328 20.58 -2.66 28.86
C THR A 328 21.77 -3.40 28.26
N MET A 329 21.81 -3.54 26.93
CA MET A 329 22.92 -4.18 26.23
C MET A 329 24.15 -3.29 26.35
N THR A 330 25.21 -3.82 26.93
CA THR A 330 26.49 -3.12 27.02
C THR A 330 27.15 -3.03 25.65
N GLY A 331 28.01 -2.03 25.44
CA GLY A 331 28.75 -1.87 24.18
C GLY A 331 29.57 -3.12 23.81
N ARG A 332 30.12 -3.83 24.80
CA ARG A 332 30.82 -5.10 24.57
C ARG A 332 29.92 -6.17 23.93
N ILE A 333 28.70 -6.35 24.45
CA ILE A 333 27.75 -7.33 23.89
C ILE A 333 27.28 -6.91 22.50
N PHE A 334 27.07 -5.60 22.28
CA PHE A 334 26.73 -5.06 20.96
C PHE A 334 27.81 -5.41 19.92
N PHE A 335 29.08 -5.12 20.21
CA PHE A 335 30.18 -5.39 19.27
C PHE A 335 30.50 -6.88 19.12
N LEU A 336 30.25 -7.70 20.15
CA LEU A 336 30.31 -9.16 20.01
C LEU A 336 29.24 -9.70 19.05
N ARG A 337 28.04 -9.08 19.06
CA ARG A 337 26.94 -9.46 18.16
C ARG A 337 27.12 -8.90 16.74
N TYR A 338 27.77 -7.74 16.61
CA TYR A 338 27.97 -7.04 15.35
C TYR A 338 29.46 -6.65 15.16
N PRO A 339 30.35 -7.64 14.94
CA PRO A 339 31.79 -7.40 14.87
C PRO A 339 32.19 -6.48 13.71
N ASP A 340 31.47 -6.53 12.59
CA ASP A 340 31.75 -5.67 11.43
C ASP A 340 31.57 -4.18 11.74
N VAL A 341 30.63 -3.84 12.64
CA VAL A 341 30.42 -2.46 13.09
C VAL A 341 31.61 -1.99 13.94
N TYR A 342 32.16 -2.88 14.77
CA TYR A 342 33.37 -2.57 15.55
C TYR A 342 34.57 -2.32 14.64
N SER A 343 34.80 -3.23 13.68
CA SER A 343 35.87 -3.10 12.69
C SER A 343 35.75 -1.79 11.90
N TYR A 344 34.54 -1.42 11.49
CA TYR A 344 34.30 -0.16 10.80
C TYR A 344 34.64 1.08 11.63
N MET A 345 34.26 1.11 12.91
CA MET A 345 34.52 2.25 13.80
C MET A 345 35.99 2.39 14.23
N LEU A 346 36.82 1.36 14.08
CA LEU A 346 38.25 1.43 14.39
C LEU A 346 39.10 1.97 13.25
N VAL A 347 38.63 1.83 12.00
CA VAL A 347 39.40 2.18 10.79
C VAL A 347 39.17 3.64 10.36
N ARG A 348 38.14 4.30 10.91
CA ARG A 348 37.84 5.72 10.73
C ARG A 348 38.27 6.53 11.95
#